data_AF-A0A419WH99-F1
#
_entry.id   AF-A0A419WH99-F1
#
_cell.length_a   1.000
_cell.length_b   1.000
_cell.length_c   1.000
_cell.angle_alpha   90.00
_cell.angle_beta   90.00
_cell.angle_gamma   90.00
#
_symmetry.space_group_name_H-M   'P 1'
#
loop_
_entity.id
_entity.type
_entity.pdbx_description
1 polymer ?
#
loop_
_entity_poly.entity_id
_entity_poly.type
_entity_poly.pdbx_seq_one_letter_code
_entity_poly.pdbx_strand_id
1 'polypeptide(L)'
;MHARSFWVLDDADERLVTRLATGLGRTPARVLAYLLLRADRESEPATTVHLRIGTGCNRPAISDATARLEALDLLERSSLRGDDAAPGRPQTAWQPTAGVESTVRRVYDRHGQALLEQAEACHATGAADGVNGDGTESPDGSEHSDADGTDADDPTPVTLAVNWRPNALHAPIYAALEAGWYETFGIDLRVDHCDGSRRALERVRAGAADIAIAGAATVVRARAAAESVVPIAVCYQRAMTVLYTLRDVFGEPFRSVAQLEGKRVGMPPSSETRLLGRLFLSQTALGEGVQIVDTNGEERDALRRGDADVVTGSFSDPRALEQRGERVDVLPLADHFPLYGPTLVVRREALAEQRPALHGMLAGTTAGWATACRDAGPAAERIVARRDEGRPDEHRDDDGESADRIEAEFDEAAAEFGGSDAVTEHGWGWQREAMWDRLRTALTQAELLADP
;
A
#
# COMPACT_ATOMS: atom_id res chain seq x y z
N MET A 1 -45.77 16.28 -19.95
CA MET A 1 -44.66 16.06 -19.00
C MET A 1 -43.72 15.05 -19.64
N HIS A 2 -42.57 15.47 -20.16
CA HIS A 2 -41.58 14.52 -20.70
C HIS A 2 -40.82 13.92 -19.52
N ALA A 3 -41.00 12.62 -19.27
CA ALA A 3 -40.20 11.90 -18.29
C ALA A 3 -38.79 11.76 -18.88
N ARG A 4 -37.79 12.40 -18.24
CA ARG A 4 -36.38 12.16 -18.56
C ARG A 4 -35.91 10.97 -17.73
N SER A 5 -35.45 9.92 -18.41
CA SER A 5 -34.75 8.80 -17.79
C SER A 5 -33.29 9.20 -17.58
N PHE A 6 -32.71 8.77 -16.46
CA PHE A 6 -31.29 8.94 -16.17
C PHE A 6 -30.69 7.57 -15.90
N TRP A 7 -29.58 7.27 -16.55
CA TRP A 7 -28.78 6.10 -16.21
C TRP A 7 -28.00 6.33 -14.90
N VAL A 8 -27.83 5.26 -14.11
CA VAL A 8 -27.18 5.25 -12.80
C VAL A 8 -26.19 4.10 -12.76
N LEU A 9 -25.04 4.32 -12.10
CA LEU A 9 -24.05 3.26 -11.85
C LEU A 9 -24.67 2.11 -11.07
N ASP A 10 -24.39 0.89 -11.50
CA ASP A 10 -24.81 -0.34 -10.84
C ASP A 10 -23.61 -1.22 -10.40
N ASP A 11 -23.91 -2.41 -9.88
CA ASP A 11 -22.89 -3.34 -9.37
C ASP A 11 -21.94 -3.85 -10.47
N ALA A 12 -22.35 -3.84 -11.74
CA ALA A 12 -21.48 -4.24 -12.84
C ALA A 12 -20.40 -3.18 -13.12
N ASP A 13 -20.71 -1.91 -12.88
CA ASP A 13 -19.79 -0.79 -13.07
C ASP A 13 -18.77 -0.65 -11.92
N GLU A 14 -19.05 -1.30 -10.79
CA GLU A 14 -18.25 -1.24 -9.57
C GLU A 14 -16.78 -1.64 -9.81
N ARG A 15 -16.54 -2.54 -10.76
CA ARG A 15 -15.19 -2.95 -11.17
C ARG A 15 -14.36 -1.77 -11.68
N LEU A 16 -14.95 -0.91 -12.51
CA LEU A 16 -14.25 0.28 -13.01
C LEU A 16 -14.08 1.33 -11.90
N VAL A 17 -15.11 1.51 -11.07
CA VAL A 17 -15.02 2.42 -9.92
C VAL A 17 -13.86 2.02 -9.01
N THR A 18 -13.73 0.74 -8.67
CA THR A 18 -12.65 0.25 -7.81
C THR A 18 -11.27 0.44 -8.47
N ARG A 19 -11.14 0.13 -9.77
CA ARG A 19 -9.89 0.38 -10.53
C ARG A 19 -9.45 1.84 -10.47
N LEU A 20 -10.38 2.78 -10.65
CA LEU A 20 -10.09 4.22 -10.60
C LEU A 20 -9.88 4.71 -9.16
N ALA A 21 -10.61 4.15 -8.19
CA ALA A 21 -10.52 4.54 -6.78
C ALA A 21 -9.14 4.25 -6.18
N THR A 22 -8.42 3.25 -6.71
CA THR A 22 -7.05 2.96 -6.29
C THR A 22 -6.11 4.16 -6.42
N GLY A 23 -6.31 5.06 -7.40
CA GLY A 23 -5.48 6.27 -7.58
C GLY A 23 -6.21 7.61 -7.37
N LEU A 24 -7.52 7.59 -7.14
CA LEU A 24 -8.33 8.82 -6.99
C LEU A 24 -9.06 8.93 -5.66
N GLY A 25 -9.17 7.84 -4.91
CA GLY A 25 -10.19 7.70 -3.88
C GLY A 25 -11.60 7.52 -4.47
N ARG A 26 -12.53 7.18 -3.59
CA ARG A 26 -13.83 6.61 -3.96
C ARG A 26 -14.74 7.58 -4.69
N THR A 27 -14.87 8.81 -4.18
CA THR A 27 -15.82 9.79 -4.72
C THR A 27 -15.45 10.28 -6.12
N PRO A 28 -14.21 10.75 -6.40
CA PRO A 28 -13.83 11.15 -7.74
C PRO A 28 -13.86 9.99 -8.73
N ALA A 29 -13.50 8.78 -8.29
CA ALA A 29 -13.59 7.58 -9.11
C ALA A 29 -15.02 7.26 -9.57
N ARG A 30 -16.03 7.40 -8.69
CA ARG A 30 -17.44 7.23 -9.07
C ARG A 30 -17.88 8.25 -10.11
N VAL A 31 -17.49 9.52 -9.95
CA VAL A 31 -17.81 10.59 -10.92
C VAL A 31 -17.17 10.30 -12.27
N LEU A 32 -15.88 9.93 -12.28
CA LEU A 32 -15.15 9.64 -13.51
C LEU A 32 -15.66 8.37 -14.21
N ALA A 33 -15.92 7.29 -13.47
CA ALA A 33 -16.48 6.05 -14.01
C ALA A 33 -17.83 6.29 -14.70
N TYR A 34 -18.72 7.06 -14.04
CA TYR A 34 -20.00 7.44 -14.63
C TYR A 34 -19.81 8.19 -15.95
N LEU A 35 -18.89 9.17 -15.99
CA LEU A 35 -18.63 9.95 -17.19
C LEU A 35 -18.04 9.11 -18.32
N LEU A 36 -17.08 8.23 -18.02
CA LEU A 36 -16.47 7.31 -18.99
C LEU A 36 -17.49 6.35 -19.60
N LEU A 37 -18.29 5.70 -18.76
CA LEU A 37 -19.29 4.73 -19.22
C LEU A 37 -20.47 5.39 -19.92
N ARG A 38 -20.77 6.65 -19.58
CA ARG A 38 -21.81 7.44 -20.24
C ARG A 38 -21.36 7.94 -21.61
N ALA A 39 -20.08 8.23 -21.82
CA ALA A 39 -19.59 8.75 -23.10
C ALA A 39 -19.93 7.83 -24.29
N ASP A 40 -19.98 6.51 -24.07
CA ASP A 40 -20.37 5.53 -25.09
C ASP A 40 -21.89 5.40 -25.28
N ARG A 41 -22.69 5.98 -24.37
CA ARG A 41 -24.15 5.83 -24.32
C ARG A 41 -24.89 7.10 -24.73
N GLU A 42 -24.32 8.26 -24.41
CA GLU A 42 -24.94 9.57 -24.61
C GLU A 42 -23.90 10.57 -25.12
N SER A 43 -24.20 11.25 -26.23
CA SER A 43 -23.32 12.24 -26.85
C SER A 43 -23.38 13.62 -26.19
N GLU A 44 -24.43 13.93 -25.44
CA GLU A 44 -24.56 15.22 -24.75
C GLU A 44 -23.66 15.28 -23.51
N PRO A 45 -22.91 16.37 -23.27
CA PRO A 45 -22.10 16.53 -22.05
C PRO A 45 -22.91 16.42 -20.75
N ALA A 46 -22.38 15.73 -19.74
CA ALA A 46 -23.10 15.50 -18.49
C ALA A 46 -23.07 16.75 -17.60
N THR A 47 -24.25 17.23 -17.18
CA THR A 47 -24.38 18.34 -16.23
C THR A 47 -24.40 17.88 -14.77
N THR A 48 -24.39 18.81 -13.81
CA THR A 48 -24.46 18.49 -12.37
C THR A 48 -25.67 17.63 -12.00
N VAL A 49 -26.80 17.78 -12.70
CA VAL A 49 -28.00 16.96 -12.46
C VAL A 49 -27.74 15.50 -12.83
N HIS A 50 -27.11 15.27 -13.99
CA HIS A 50 -26.71 13.92 -14.43
C HIS A 50 -25.76 13.29 -13.42
N LEU A 51 -24.71 14.01 -13.01
CA LEU A 51 -23.75 13.51 -12.02
C LEU A 51 -24.41 13.15 -10.70
N ARG A 52 -25.37 13.95 -10.21
CA ARG A 52 -26.04 13.69 -8.92
C ARG A 52 -26.90 12.45 -8.95
N ILE A 53 -27.66 12.26 -10.03
CA ILE A 53 -28.55 11.11 -10.17
C ILE A 53 -27.71 9.87 -10.48
N GLY A 54 -26.78 9.98 -11.43
CA GLY A 54 -26.00 8.88 -11.96
C GLY A 54 -24.99 8.27 -10.99
N THR A 55 -24.41 9.09 -10.11
CA THR A 55 -23.40 8.62 -9.14
C THR A 55 -23.97 8.40 -7.73
N GLY A 56 -25.11 9.01 -7.41
CA GLY A 56 -25.67 9.08 -6.06
C GLY A 56 -24.94 10.06 -5.12
N CYS A 57 -23.91 10.76 -5.58
CA CYS A 57 -23.16 11.70 -4.77
C CYS A 57 -23.94 13.00 -4.51
N ASN A 58 -23.66 13.65 -3.37
CA ASN A 58 -24.24 14.96 -3.06
C ASN A 58 -23.53 16.09 -3.84
N ARG A 59 -24.12 17.30 -3.83
CA ARG A 59 -23.59 18.44 -4.61
C ARG A 59 -22.16 18.87 -4.23
N PRO A 60 -21.81 19.04 -2.93
CA PRO A 60 -20.44 19.34 -2.53
C PRO A 60 -19.44 18.29 -3.04
N ALA A 61 -19.74 17.00 -2.84
CA ALA A 61 -18.90 15.90 -3.29
C ALA A 61 -18.66 15.91 -4.80
N ILE A 62 -19.69 16.24 -5.59
CA ILE A 62 -19.55 16.39 -7.05
C ILE A 62 -18.66 17.57 -7.41
N SER A 63 -18.84 18.71 -6.73
CA SER A 63 -18.04 19.92 -6.98
C SER A 63 -16.56 19.67 -6.71
N ASP A 64 -16.25 19.00 -5.59
CA ASP A 64 -14.88 18.69 -5.21
C ASP A 64 -14.28 17.65 -6.15
N ALA A 65 -15.05 16.62 -6.50
CA ALA A 65 -14.63 15.59 -7.45
C ALA A 65 -14.34 16.16 -8.84
N THR A 66 -15.22 16.97 -9.42
CA THR A 66 -14.98 17.53 -10.76
C THR A 66 -13.82 18.53 -10.75
N ALA A 67 -13.68 19.35 -9.71
CA ALA A 67 -12.53 20.24 -9.57
C ALA A 67 -11.20 19.46 -9.50
N ARG A 68 -11.15 18.38 -8.72
CA ARG A 68 -9.96 17.50 -8.63
C ARG A 68 -9.66 16.84 -9.98
N LEU A 69 -10.68 16.30 -10.64
CA LEU A 69 -10.50 15.60 -11.92
C LEU A 69 -10.09 16.55 -13.06
N GLU A 70 -10.56 17.80 -13.05
CA GLU A 70 -10.09 18.86 -13.96
C GLU A 70 -8.62 19.21 -13.68
N ALA A 71 -8.22 19.35 -12.40
CA ALA A 71 -6.83 19.62 -12.04
C ALA A 71 -5.87 18.49 -12.45
N LEU A 72 -6.38 17.27 -12.59
CA LEU A 72 -5.64 16.10 -13.06
C LEU A 72 -5.70 15.90 -14.59
N ASP A 73 -6.35 16.81 -15.32
CA ASP A 73 -6.57 16.71 -16.78
C ASP A 73 -7.30 15.42 -17.22
N LEU A 74 -8.19 14.92 -16.35
CA LEU A 74 -9.03 13.76 -16.61
C LEU A 74 -10.42 14.16 -17.13
N LEU A 75 -10.82 15.41 -16.91
CA LEU A 75 -12.08 15.98 -17.37
C LEU A 75 -11.89 17.33 -18.04
N GLU A 76 -12.65 17.56 -19.10
CA GLU A 76 -12.86 18.88 -19.70
C GLU A 76 -14.18 19.47 -19.25
N ARG A 77 -14.17 20.77 -18.95
CA ARG A 77 -15.35 21.56 -18.60
C ARG A 77 -15.85 22.33 -19.82
N SER A 78 -17.15 22.22 -20.10
CA SER A 78 -17.84 23.01 -21.14
C SER A 78 -19.03 23.78 -20.59
N SER A 79 -19.44 24.83 -21.31
CA SER A 79 -20.64 25.62 -21.00
C SER A 79 -21.74 25.36 -22.03
N LEU A 80 -22.82 24.71 -21.60
CA LEU A 80 -23.99 24.48 -22.45
C LEU A 80 -24.87 25.74 -22.48
N ARG A 81 -25.04 26.31 -23.67
CA ARG A 81 -26.08 27.31 -23.97
C ARG A 81 -27.24 26.57 -24.63
N GLY A 82 -28.47 26.75 -24.13
CA GLY A 82 -29.65 26.14 -24.76
C GLY A 82 -29.94 26.78 -26.12
N ASP A 83 -30.45 25.98 -27.07
CA ASP A 83 -30.81 26.42 -28.43
C ASP A 83 -31.90 27.50 -28.46
N ASP A 84 -32.68 27.64 -27.39
CA ASP A 84 -33.57 28.78 -27.11
C ASP A 84 -33.07 29.51 -25.87
N ALA A 85 -32.40 30.65 -26.07
CA ALA A 85 -31.77 31.44 -25.01
C ALA A 85 -32.79 32.10 -24.07
N ALA A 86 -33.36 31.32 -23.15
CA ALA A 86 -33.98 31.85 -21.94
C ALA A 86 -32.90 32.50 -21.05
N PRO A 87 -33.17 33.64 -20.38
CA PRO A 87 -32.19 34.32 -19.55
C PRO A 87 -31.89 33.48 -18.31
N GLY A 88 -30.77 32.76 -18.33
CA GLY A 88 -30.27 31.94 -17.24
C GLY A 88 -28.76 31.73 -17.35
N ARG A 89 -28.09 31.45 -16.22
CA ARG A 89 -26.66 31.13 -16.22
C ARG A 89 -26.43 29.86 -17.07
N PRO A 90 -25.45 29.85 -18.00
CA PRO A 90 -25.12 28.66 -18.77
C PRO A 90 -24.88 27.45 -17.85
N GLN A 91 -25.34 26.27 -18.25
CA GLN A 91 -25.12 25.07 -17.46
C GLN A 91 -23.70 24.57 -17.68
N THR A 92 -22.99 24.25 -16.61
CA THR A 92 -21.69 23.58 -16.69
C THR A 92 -21.90 22.10 -16.99
N ALA A 93 -21.07 21.58 -17.89
CA ALA A 93 -21.03 20.16 -18.21
C ALA A 93 -19.59 19.64 -18.30
N TRP A 94 -19.45 18.31 -18.23
CA TRP A 94 -18.17 17.62 -18.19
C TRP A 94 -18.11 16.44 -19.15
N GLN A 95 -16.91 16.19 -19.69
CA GLN A 95 -16.59 15.04 -20.51
C GLN A 95 -15.19 14.50 -20.17
N PRO A 96 -14.95 13.18 -20.24
CA PRO A 96 -13.61 12.62 -20.12
C PRO A 96 -12.69 13.08 -21.25
N THR A 97 -11.40 13.25 -20.95
CA THR A 97 -10.37 13.62 -21.94
C THR A 97 -9.87 12.43 -22.77
N ALA A 98 -10.15 11.20 -22.33
CA ALA A 98 -9.71 9.98 -22.99
C ALA A 98 -10.64 8.79 -22.72
N GLY A 99 -10.45 7.69 -23.46
CA GLY A 99 -11.15 6.43 -23.22
C GLY A 99 -10.74 5.76 -21.90
N VAL A 100 -11.46 4.68 -21.53
CA VAL A 100 -11.32 4.00 -20.22
C VAL A 100 -9.89 3.59 -19.90
N GLU A 101 -9.23 2.80 -20.76
CA GLU A 101 -7.91 2.25 -20.45
C GLU A 101 -6.82 3.33 -20.40
N SER A 102 -6.86 4.32 -21.30
CA SER A 102 -5.96 5.48 -21.23
C SER A 102 -6.17 6.29 -19.95
N THR A 103 -7.43 6.45 -19.53
CA THR A 103 -7.77 7.17 -18.30
C THR A 103 -7.28 6.43 -17.06
N VAL A 104 -7.47 5.11 -17.00
CA VAL A 104 -6.97 4.28 -15.89
C VAL A 104 -5.45 4.39 -15.77
N ARG A 105 -4.71 4.31 -16.89
CA ARG A 105 -3.25 4.49 -16.89
C ARG A 105 -2.84 5.87 -16.37
N ARG A 106 -3.50 6.95 -16.84
CA ARG A 106 -3.25 8.32 -16.37
C ARG A 106 -3.55 8.47 -14.87
N VAL A 107 -4.58 7.80 -14.36
CA VAL A 107 -4.89 7.82 -12.92
C VAL A 107 -3.74 7.24 -12.11
N TYR A 108 -3.20 6.08 -12.48
CA TYR A 108 -2.09 5.47 -11.76
C TYR A 108 -0.80 6.29 -11.87
N ASP A 109 -0.52 6.83 -13.05
CA ASP A 109 0.58 7.74 -13.30
C ASP A 109 0.54 8.97 -12.37
N ARG A 110 -0.58 9.69 -12.35
CA ARG A 110 -0.76 10.89 -11.51
C ARG A 110 -0.76 10.55 -10.02
N HIS A 111 -1.28 9.38 -9.64
CA HIS A 111 -1.26 8.93 -8.26
C HIS A 111 0.16 8.62 -7.77
N GLY A 112 0.99 7.99 -8.61
CA GLY A 112 2.40 7.76 -8.30
C GLY A 112 3.14 9.07 -8.00
N GLN A 113 2.90 10.11 -8.79
CA GLN A 113 3.45 11.45 -8.54
C GLN A 113 2.92 12.05 -7.22
N ALA A 114 1.61 11.92 -6.96
CA ALA A 114 1.01 12.43 -5.73
C ALA A 114 1.56 11.75 -4.46
N LEU A 115 1.86 10.45 -4.51
CA LEU A 115 2.51 9.74 -3.42
C LEU A 115 3.94 10.24 -3.15
N LEU A 116 4.71 10.56 -4.20
CA LEU A 116 6.04 11.17 -4.04
C LEU A 116 5.96 12.56 -3.40
N GLU A 117 5.10 13.43 -3.92
CA GLU A 117 4.89 14.77 -3.38
C GLU A 117 4.42 14.72 -1.92
N GLN A 118 3.56 13.76 -1.58
CA GLN A 118 3.17 13.50 -0.21
C GLN A 118 4.35 13.05 0.65
N ALA A 119 5.19 12.12 0.18
CA ALA A 119 6.33 11.63 0.93
C ALA A 119 7.33 12.76 1.23
N GLU A 120 7.55 13.64 0.26
CA GLU A 120 8.33 14.87 0.42
C GLU A 120 7.69 15.77 1.48
N ALA A 121 6.39 16.07 1.37
CA ALA A 121 5.71 16.92 2.33
C ALA A 121 5.73 16.37 3.78
N CYS A 122 5.49 15.06 3.95
CA CYS A 122 5.49 14.41 5.25
C CYS A 122 6.88 14.28 5.87
N HIS A 123 7.95 14.34 5.07
CA HIS A 123 9.30 13.98 5.52
C HIS A 123 10.42 14.94 5.11
N ALA A 124 10.09 16.13 4.58
CA ALA A 124 11.02 17.21 4.21
C ALA A 124 11.76 17.82 5.41
N THR A 125 11.28 17.64 6.63
CA THR A 125 11.90 18.18 7.85
C THR A 125 13.04 17.29 8.34
N GLY A 126 14.23 17.56 7.82
CA GLY A 126 15.50 17.00 8.32
C GLY A 126 16.77 17.78 7.95
N ALA A 127 16.66 18.88 7.20
CA ALA A 127 17.81 19.68 6.74
C ALA A 127 18.02 20.99 7.54
N ALA A 128 17.44 21.11 8.73
CA ALA A 128 17.61 22.28 9.60
C ALA A 128 18.52 21.96 10.79
N ASP A 129 19.76 21.55 10.51
CA ASP A 129 20.89 21.73 11.42
C ASP A 129 22.15 22.00 10.58
N GLY A 130 22.39 23.31 10.36
CA GLY A 130 23.69 23.87 10.02
C GLY A 130 24.13 23.78 8.56
N VAL A 131 23.88 24.84 7.79
CA VAL A 131 24.92 25.61 7.08
C VAL A 131 24.38 27.03 6.85
N ASN A 132 25.10 28.02 7.39
CA ASN A 132 24.90 29.44 7.13
C ASN A 132 25.24 29.76 5.66
N GLY A 133 24.48 30.71 5.10
CA GLY A 133 24.43 31.00 3.68
C GLY A 133 25.70 31.57 3.04
N ASP A 134 25.66 31.61 1.71
CA ASP A 134 25.88 32.85 0.98
C ASP A 134 25.04 32.82 -0.30
N GLY A 135 24.46 33.97 -0.66
CA GLY A 135 23.56 34.11 -1.79
C GLY A 135 24.30 34.43 -3.08
N THR A 136 23.73 34.06 -4.22
CA THR A 136 23.88 34.83 -5.45
C THR A 136 22.65 34.63 -6.33
N GLU A 137 22.05 35.75 -6.75
CA GLU A 137 20.89 35.85 -7.63
C GLU A 137 21.18 35.38 -9.07
N SER A 138 20.07 35.08 -9.75
CA SER A 138 19.86 34.53 -11.10
C SER A 138 20.52 35.29 -12.27
N PRO A 139 20.37 34.78 -13.52
CA PRO A 139 19.26 35.32 -14.30
C PRO A 139 18.47 34.30 -15.14
N ASP A 140 17.25 34.77 -15.39
CA ASP A 140 16.16 34.32 -16.26
C ASP A 140 16.56 34.16 -17.74
N GLY A 141 15.87 33.28 -18.48
CA GLY A 141 16.01 33.16 -19.94
C GLY A 141 15.66 31.79 -20.54
N SER A 142 14.40 31.65 -20.98
CA SER A 142 13.81 30.81 -22.05
C SER A 142 14.76 29.90 -22.87
N GLU A 143 14.38 28.66 -23.21
CA GLU A 143 13.45 28.38 -24.32
C GLU A 143 12.77 27.00 -24.19
N HIS A 144 11.48 26.95 -24.50
CA HIS A 144 10.73 25.72 -24.80
C HIS A 144 11.22 25.14 -26.13
N SER A 145 11.64 23.88 -26.12
CA SER A 145 11.68 23.07 -27.34
C SER A 145 10.70 21.91 -27.21
N ASP A 146 9.58 22.03 -27.91
CA ASP A 146 8.76 20.88 -28.30
C ASP A 146 9.64 19.90 -29.07
N ALA A 147 9.79 18.69 -28.54
CA ALA A 147 10.34 17.55 -29.26
C ALA A 147 9.42 16.36 -29.04
N ASP A 148 8.40 16.28 -29.91
CA ASP A 148 7.73 15.05 -30.29
C ASP A 148 8.78 14.17 -31.02
N GLY A 149 9.12 13.01 -30.43
CA GLY A 149 10.23 12.19 -30.89
C GLY A 149 10.40 10.94 -30.03
N THR A 150 9.87 9.85 -30.56
CA THR A 150 9.91 8.48 -30.05
C THR A 150 11.35 7.96 -30.03
N ASP A 151 11.89 7.76 -28.82
CA ASP A 151 12.81 6.66 -28.52
C ASP A 151 12.18 5.91 -27.35
N ALA A 152 11.95 4.60 -27.53
CA ALA A 152 11.60 3.75 -26.40
C ALA A 152 12.85 3.59 -25.56
N ASP A 153 13.04 4.48 -24.59
CA ASP A 153 14.06 4.31 -23.56
C ASP A 153 13.86 2.93 -22.92
N ASP A 154 14.92 2.12 -22.90
CA ASP A 154 14.89 0.82 -22.24
C ASP A 154 14.40 1.00 -20.79
N PRO A 155 13.51 0.13 -20.27
CA PRO A 155 13.00 0.26 -18.92
C PRO A 155 14.13 0.39 -17.89
N THR A 156 13.99 1.34 -16.97
CA THR A 156 15.00 1.61 -15.94
C THR A 156 15.07 0.43 -14.97
N PRO A 157 16.25 -0.21 -14.78
CA PRO A 157 16.39 -1.28 -13.81
C PRO A 157 16.16 -0.79 -12.38
N VAL A 158 15.28 -1.46 -11.64
CA VAL A 158 15.01 -1.17 -10.22
C VAL A 158 15.04 -2.48 -9.43
N THR A 159 15.70 -2.45 -8.28
CA THR A 159 15.73 -3.59 -7.35
C THR A 159 14.87 -3.30 -6.11
N LEU A 160 13.84 -4.12 -5.89
CA LEU A 160 13.00 -4.11 -4.70
C LEU A 160 13.43 -5.21 -3.72
N ALA A 161 13.83 -4.83 -2.52
CA ALA A 161 14.06 -5.73 -1.40
C ALA A 161 12.78 -5.92 -0.57
N VAL A 162 12.12 -7.07 -0.72
CA VAL A 162 10.98 -7.42 0.14
C VAL A 162 11.46 -7.98 1.48
N ASN A 163 10.74 -7.65 2.57
CA ASN A 163 11.10 -8.00 3.94
C ASN A 163 10.92 -9.48 4.29
N TRP A 164 10.29 -10.26 3.42
CA TRP A 164 10.10 -11.69 3.63
C TRP A 164 10.03 -12.42 2.29
N ARG A 165 9.99 -13.74 2.35
CA ARG A 165 9.72 -14.56 1.16
C ARG A 165 8.40 -14.12 0.51
N PRO A 166 8.32 -14.13 -0.84
CA PRO A 166 7.06 -13.94 -1.57
C PRO A 166 5.95 -14.88 -1.04
N ASN A 167 4.69 -14.51 -1.18
CA ASN A 167 3.88 -13.93 -0.12
C ASN A 167 2.53 -13.44 -0.66
N ALA A 168 1.37 -13.81 -0.11
CA ALA A 168 0.10 -13.17 -0.45
C ALA A 168 0.15 -11.65 -0.28
N LEU A 169 0.92 -11.16 0.69
CA LEU A 169 1.13 -9.72 0.92
C LEU A 169 1.94 -9.02 -0.16
N HIS A 170 2.62 -9.80 -0.99
CA HIS A 170 3.39 -9.33 -2.13
C HIS A 170 2.63 -9.49 -3.46
N ALA A 171 1.41 -10.06 -3.46
CA ALA A 171 0.62 -10.28 -4.66
C ALA A 171 0.45 -9.02 -5.54
N PRO A 172 0.26 -7.79 -5.01
CA PRO A 172 0.23 -6.58 -5.83
C PRO A 172 1.48 -6.36 -6.70
N ILE A 173 2.67 -6.67 -6.18
CA ILE A 173 3.94 -6.54 -6.92
C ILE A 173 3.98 -7.55 -8.07
N TYR A 174 3.60 -8.79 -7.78
CA TYR A 174 3.59 -9.86 -8.78
C TYR A 174 2.47 -9.66 -9.81
N ALA A 175 1.32 -9.13 -9.41
CA ALA A 175 0.24 -8.77 -10.33
C ALA A 175 0.67 -7.64 -11.29
N ALA A 176 1.46 -6.67 -10.82
CA ALA A 176 2.04 -5.65 -11.69
C ALA A 176 3.08 -6.22 -12.66
N LEU A 177 3.92 -7.17 -12.21
CA LEU A 177 4.87 -7.86 -13.07
C LEU A 177 4.15 -8.70 -14.15
N GLU A 178 3.16 -9.50 -13.77
CA GLU A 178 2.40 -10.35 -14.72
C GLU A 178 1.62 -9.53 -15.74
N ALA A 179 1.07 -8.39 -15.32
CA ALA A 179 0.30 -7.52 -16.21
C ALA A 179 1.16 -6.52 -17.00
N GLY A 180 2.49 -6.53 -16.86
CA GLY A 180 3.39 -5.61 -17.57
C GLY A 180 3.27 -4.14 -17.14
N TRP A 181 2.77 -3.87 -15.93
CA TRP A 181 2.56 -2.50 -15.46
C TRP A 181 3.87 -1.77 -15.18
N TYR A 182 4.87 -2.45 -14.64
CA TYR A 182 6.19 -1.83 -14.42
C TYR A 182 6.82 -1.40 -15.75
N GLU A 183 6.83 -2.27 -16.77
CA GLU A 183 7.31 -1.93 -18.11
C GLU A 183 6.50 -0.79 -18.74
N THR A 184 5.17 -0.78 -18.56
CA THR A 184 4.29 0.31 -19.03
C THR A 184 4.68 1.67 -18.44
N PHE A 185 5.20 1.69 -17.21
CA PHE A 185 5.70 2.88 -16.52
C PHE A 185 7.23 2.99 -16.55
N GLY A 186 7.90 2.31 -17.49
CA GLY A 186 9.32 2.46 -17.77
C GLY A 186 10.26 1.80 -16.76
N ILE A 187 9.84 0.74 -16.06
CA ILE A 187 10.62 0.06 -15.02
C ILE A 187 10.87 -1.42 -15.37
N ASP A 188 12.14 -1.85 -15.32
CA ASP A 188 12.55 -3.27 -15.24
C ASP A 188 12.72 -3.66 -13.77
N LEU A 189 11.69 -4.24 -13.17
CA LEU A 189 11.68 -4.54 -11.74
C LEU A 189 12.28 -5.92 -11.44
N ARG A 190 13.29 -5.95 -10.57
CA ARG A 190 13.81 -7.15 -9.91
C ARG A 190 13.39 -7.20 -8.45
N VAL A 191 12.92 -8.36 -8.01
CA VAL A 191 12.44 -8.56 -6.64
C VAL A 191 13.37 -9.52 -5.92
N ASP A 192 14.02 -9.04 -4.86
CA ASP A 192 14.82 -9.85 -3.94
C ASP A 192 14.13 -9.93 -2.58
N HIS A 193 14.28 -11.04 -1.87
CA HIS A 193 13.77 -11.16 -0.50
C HIS A 193 14.89 -11.08 0.54
N CYS A 194 14.50 -10.67 1.75
CA CYS A 194 15.34 -10.60 2.93
C CYS A 194 14.64 -11.32 4.09
N ASP A 195 15.42 -11.68 5.12
CA ASP A 195 14.87 -12.23 6.36
C ASP A 195 14.57 -11.10 7.36
N GLY A 196 13.51 -10.32 7.07
CA GLY A 196 12.98 -9.29 7.94
C GLY A 196 13.19 -7.85 7.46
N SER A 197 12.33 -6.97 7.97
CA SER A 197 12.28 -5.53 7.62
C SER A 197 13.60 -4.80 7.85
N ARG A 198 14.35 -5.15 8.92
CA ARG A 198 15.65 -4.53 9.20
C ARG A 198 16.66 -4.82 8.08
N ARG A 199 16.73 -6.07 7.62
CA ARG A 199 17.67 -6.48 6.55
C ARG A 199 17.28 -5.88 5.20
N ALA A 200 15.99 -5.74 4.92
CA ALA A 200 15.52 -5.05 3.72
C ALA A 200 15.95 -3.56 3.71
N LEU A 201 15.79 -2.85 4.83
CA LEU A 201 16.28 -1.47 4.97
C LEU A 201 17.81 -1.37 4.85
N GLU A 202 18.56 -2.34 5.40
CA GLU A 202 20.01 -2.40 5.26
C GLU A 202 20.44 -2.49 3.79
N ARG A 203 19.73 -3.26 2.94
CA ARG A 203 20.03 -3.32 1.50
C ARG A 203 19.82 -1.98 0.81
N VAL A 204 18.75 -1.25 1.13
CA VAL A 204 18.49 0.10 0.59
C VAL A 204 19.56 1.09 1.03
N ARG A 205 19.93 1.07 2.33
CA ARG A 205 20.99 1.91 2.88
C ARG A 205 22.36 1.64 2.24
N ALA A 206 22.68 0.36 2.03
CA ALA A 206 23.92 -0.04 1.37
C ALA A 206 23.91 0.21 -0.15
N GLY A 207 22.77 0.58 -0.74
CA GLY A 207 22.61 0.71 -2.19
C GLY A 207 22.61 -0.61 -2.95
N ALA A 208 22.39 -1.71 -2.24
CA ALA A 208 22.18 -3.03 -2.83
C ALA A 208 20.72 -3.27 -3.27
N ALA A 209 19.81 -2.35 -2.95
CA ALA A 209 18.45 -2.26 -3.46
C ALA A 209 18.05 -0.78 -3.55
N ASP A 210 17.11 -0.44 -4.43
CA ASP A 210 16.63 0.94 -4.61
C ASP A 210 15.44 1.23 -3.68
N ILE A 211 14.56 0.24 -3.51
CA ILE A 211 13.35 0.31 -2.69
C ILE A 211 13.31 -0.92 -1.78
N ALA A 212 12.74 -0.78 -0.58
CA ALA A 212 12.39 -1.89 0.28
C ALA A 212 10.89 -1.91 0.60
N ILE A 213 10.31 -3.10 0.75
CA ILE A 213 9.12 -3.26 1.61
C ILE A 213 9.64 -3.45 3.03
N ALA A 214 9.24 -2.58 3.94
CA ALA A 214 9.59 -2.68 5.34
C ALA A 214 8.45 -2.20 6.24
N GLY A 215 8.36 -2.82 7.40
CA GLY A 215 7.41 -2.49 8.44
C GLY A 215 7.50 -1.05 8.95
N ALA A 216 6.37 -0.36 9.08
CA ALA A 216 6.29 1.02 9.55
C ALA A 216 7.01 1.24 10.90
N ALA A 217 6.89 0.31 11.86
CA ALA A 217 7.56 0.45 13.16
C ALA A 217 9.09 0.35 13.01
N THR A 218 9.55 -0.51 12.10
CA THR A 218 10.97 -0.66 11.79
C THR A 218 11.52 0.62 11.14
N VAL A 219 10.74 1.25 10.24
CA VAL A 219 11.11 2.51 9.59
C VAL A 219 11.21 3.65 10.59
N VAL A 220 10.25 3.77 11.52
CA VAL A 220 10.28 4.79 12.58
C VAL A 220 11.52 4.62 13.45
N ARG A 221 11.87 3.38 13.83
CA ARG A 221 13.09 3.09 14.59
C ARG A 221 14.35 3.45 13.81
N ALA A 222 14.45 3.06 12.54
CA ALA A 222 15.58 3.41 11.67
C ALA A 222 15.79 4.94 11.59
N ARG A 223 14.70 5.69 11.41
CA ARG A 223 14.77 7.17 11.38
C ARG A 223 15.15 7.76 12.73
N ALA A 224 14.71 7.17 13.84
CA ALA A 224 15.13 7.60 15.19
C ALA A 224 16.64 7.38 15.41
N ALA A 225 17.23 6.39 14.75
CA ALA A 225 18.68 6.17 14.68
C ALA A 225 19.40 7.05 13.63
N ALA A 226 18.75 8.13 13.17
CA ALA A 226 19.25 9.07 12.16
C ALA A 226 19.57 8.44 10.78
N GLU A 227 18.96 7.29 10.45
CA GLU A 227 19.08 6.72 9.12
C GLU A 227 18.29 7.55 8.09
N SER A 228 18.92 7.90 6.97
CA SER A 228 18.31 8.66 5.86
C SER A 228 17.36 7.79 5.02
N VAL A 229 16.30 7.27 5.62
CA VAL A 229 15.25 6.50 4.92
C VAL A 229 13.88 7.17 5.04
N VAL A 230 13.06 7.04 3.99
CA VAL A 230 11.75 7.69 3.88
C VAL A 230 10.71 6.71 3.33
N PRO A 231 9.55 6.52 4.00
CA PRO A 231 8.44 5.79 3.42
C PRO A 231 7.75 6.65 2.35
N ILE A 232 7.52 6.06 1.18
CA ILE A 232 6.88 6.71 0.01
C ILE A 232 5.46 6.21 -0.26
N ALA A 233 5.07 5.08 0.35
CA ALA A 233 3.69 4.58 0.34
C ALA A 233 3.48 3.58 1.47
N VAL A 234 2.25 3.49 1.98
CA VAL A 234 1.83 2.48 2.95
C VAL A 234 1.07 1.35 2.22
N CYS A 235 1.66 0.17 2.14
CA CYS A 235 1.09 -0.98 1.43
C CYS A 235 -0.20 -1.47 2.09
N TYR A 236 -0.18 -1.59 3.43
CA TYR A 236 -1.32 -1.96 4.26
C TYR A 236 -1.50 -0.95 5.39
N GLN A 237 -2.71 -0.41 5.50
CA GLN A 237 -3.07 0.67 6.41
C GLN A 237 -3.21 0.23 7.87
N ARG A 238 -3.23 -1.08 8.13
CA ARG A 238 -3.25 -1.67 9.46
C ARG A 238 -2.11 -2.69 9.60
N ALA A 239 -1.48 -2.72 10.77
CA ALA A 239 -0.47 -3.71 11.10
C ALA A 239 -1.08 -5.11 11.07
N MET A 240 -0.27 -6.07 10.66
CA MET A 240 -0.70 -7.45 10.43
C MET A 240 -0.10 -8.40 11.46
N THR A 241 0.48 -7.85 12.53
CA THR A 241 1.13 -8.62 13.57
C THR A 241 0.12 -9.23 14.53
N VAL A 242 0.36 -10.49 14.86
CA VAL A 242 -0.44 -11.25 15.82
C VAL A 242 0.47 -11.91 16.86
N LEU A 243 -0.08 -12.19 18.04
CA LEU A 243 0.43 -13.23 18.93
C LEU A 243 -0.39 -14.49 18.68
N TYR A 244 0.25 -15.63 18.49
CA TYR A 244 -0.46 -16.89 18.26
C TYR A 244 0.23 -18.07 18.93
N THR A 245 -0.55 -19.12 19.19
CA THR A 245 -0.08 -20.35 19.81
C THR A 245 -0.90 -21.54 19.33
N LEU A 246 -0.35 -22.74 19.48
CA LEU A 246 -1.11 -23.98 19.35
C LEU A 246 -1.83 -24.25 20.66
N ARG A 247 -3.13 -24.56 20.60
CA ARG A 247 -3.94 -24.85 21.79
C ARG A 247 -3.37 -26.01 22.62
N ASP A 248 -2.74 -26.97 21.96
CA ASP A 248 -2.08 -28.10 22.61
C ASP A 248 -0.78 -27.70 23.34
N VAL A 249 -0.05 -26.72 22.81
CA VAL A 249 1.14 -26.15 23.45
C VAL A 249 0.75 -25.26 24.63
N PHE A 250 -0.28 -24.43 24.44
CA PHE A 250 -0.73 -23.50 25.48
C PHE A 250 -1.43 -24.21 26.65
N GLY A 251 -2.13 -25.32 26.38
CA GLY A 251 -2.84 -26.16 27.34
C GLY A 251 -4.29 -25.72 27.63
N GLU A 252 -4.68 -24.53 27.20
CA GLU A 252 -6.01 -23.95 27.35
C GLU A 252 -6.30 -22.96 26.20
N PRO A 253 -7.54 -22.46 26.01
CA PRO A 253 -7.78 -21.41 25.03
C PRO A 253 -7.02 -20.12 25.36
N PHE A 254 -6.18 -19.65 24.43
CA PHE A 254 -5.49 -18.36 24.57
C PHE A 254 -6.43 -17.24 24.11
N ARG A 255 -6.84 -16.37 25.04
CA ARG A 255 -7.86 -15.33 24.81
C ARG A 255 -7.47 -13.95 25.29
N SER A 256 -6.42 -13.84 26.10
CA SER A 256 -6.03 -12.57 26.69
C SER A 256 -4.56 -12.53 27.04
N VAL A 257 -4.02 -11.31 27.01
CA VAL A 257 -2.62 -11.03 27.33
C VAL A 257 -2.23 -11.52 28.71
N ALA A 258 -3.12 -11.40 29.71
CA ALA A 258 -2.87 -11.82 31.09
C ALA A 258 -2.39 -13.29 31.20
N GLN A 259 -2.78 -14.15 30.26
CA GLN A 259 -2.35 -15.56 30.23
C GLN A 259 -0.89 -15.74 29.80
N LEU A 260 -0.19 -14.68 29.40
CA LEU A 260 1.25 -14.71 29.07
C LEU A 260 2.16 -14.65 30.31
N GLU A 261 1.61 -14.41 31.51
CA GLU A 261 2.40 -14.40 32.75
C GLU A 261 3.13 -15.75 32.95
N GLY A 262 4.45 -15.68 33.09
CA GLY A 262 5.33 -16.85 33.22
C GLY A 262 5.52 -17.66 31.94
N LYS A 263 4.99 -17.22 30.79
CA LYS A 263 5.14 -17.91 29.50
C LYS A 263 6.37 -17.42 28.74
N ARG A 264 6.86 -18.29 27.84
CA ARG A 264 7.89 -17.96 26.85
C ARG A 264 7.24 -17.45 25.58
N VAL A 265 7.55 -16.21 25.20
CA VAL A 265 7.09 -15.59 23.96
C VAL A 265 8.24 -15.55 22.95
N GLY A 266 8.13 -16.39 21.93
CA GLY A 266 9.09 -16.44 20.84
C GLY A 266 8.93 -15.27 19.89
N MET A 267 10.03 -14.58 19.60
CA MET A 267 10.07 -13.47 18.67
C MET A 267 11.25 -13.62 17.72
N PRO A 268 11.16 -13.26 16.44
CA PRO A 268 12.30 -13.22 15.51
C PRO A 268 13.15 -11.94 15.71
N PRO A 269 14.48 -12.01 15.85
CA PRO A 269 15.33 -10.83 16.17
C PRO A 269 15.23 -9.65 15.20
N SER A 270 15.09 -9.92 13.89
CA SER A 270 15.18 -8.90 12.82
C SER A 270 13.82 -8.49 12.23
N SER A 271 12.71 -9.00 12.79
CA SER A 271 11.37 -8.74 12.27
C SER A 271 10.71 -7.54 12.92
N GLU A 272 9.77 -6.95 12.19
CA GLU A 272 8.81 -5.99 12.76
C GLU A 272 7.92 -6.65 13.83
N THR A 273 7.58 -7.94 13.67
CA THR A 273 6.69 -8.66 14.59
C THR A 273 7.22 -8.66 16.03
N ARG A 274 8.55 -8.73 16.20
CA ARG A 274 9.21 -8.52 17.50
C ARG A 274 9.01 -7.12 18.04
N LEU A 275 9.26 -6.10 17.22
CA LEU A 275 9.18 -4.71 17.66
C LEU A 275 7.76 -4.37 18.13
N LEU A 276 6.76 -4.78 17.34
CA LEU A 276 5.35 -4.60 17.68
C LEU A 276 4.92 -5.50 18.86
N GLY A 277 5.41 -6.74 18.95
CA GLY A 277 5.21 -7.61 20.10
C GLY A 277 5.73 -7.01 21.40
N ARG A 278 6.94 -6.45 21.40
CA ARG A 278 7.52 -5.74 22.55
C ARG A 278 6.74 -4.47 22.89
N LEU A 279 6.32 -3.71 21.88
CA LEU A 279 5.48 -2.52 22.10
C LEU A 279 4.18 -2.91 22.81
N PHE A 280 3.52 -3.95 22.30
CA PHE A 280 2.30 -4.47 22.88
C PHE A 280 2.47 -4.92 24.33
N LEU A 281 3.52 -5.70 24.62
CA LEU A 281 3.81 -6.15 25.98
C LEU A 281 4.12 -4.98 26.93
N SER A 282 4.84 -3.95 26.47
CA SER A 282 5.18 -2.78 27.29
C SER A 282 3.96 -1.96 27.75
N GLN A 283 2.84 -2.09 27.03
CA GLN A 283 1.58 -1.42 27.33
C GLN A 283 0.66 -2.27 28.23
N THR A 284 1.13 -3.46 28.64
CA THR A 284 0.41 -4.35 29.53
C THR A 284 1.04 -4.33 30.92
N ALA A 285 0.30 -4.82 31.92
CA ALA A 285 0.84 -4.97 33.28
C ALA A 285 1.91 -6.08 33.40
N LEU A 286 2.24 -6.78 32.30
CA LEU A 286 3.11 -7.95 32.29
C LEU A 286 4.59 -7.64 32.11
N GLY A 287 4.99 -6.36 32.08
CA GLY A 287 6.37 -5.87 31.92
C GLY A 287 7.48 -6.92 31.88
N GLU A 288 7.92 -7.41 33.05
CA GLU A 288 8.97 -8.44 33.22
C GLU A 288 8.43 -9.86 33.45
N GLY A 289 7.11 -10.03 33.51
CA GLY A 289 6.44 -11.31 33.75
C GLY A 289 6.44 -12.26 32.54
N VAL A 290 6.99 -11.84 31.40
CA VAL A 290 7.08 -12.64 30.17
C VAL A 290 8.54 -12.91 29.82
N GLN A 291 8.85 -14.17 29.48
CA GLN A 291 10.18 -14.54 29.00
C GLN A 291 10.23 -14.41 27.48
N ILE A 292 10.90 -13.38 26.96
CA ILE A 292 11.12 -13.26 25.51
C ILE A 292 12.22 -14.24 25.11
N VAL A 293 11.93 -15.10 24.13
CA VAL A 293 12.90 -16.05 23.56
C VAL A 293 13.12 -15.75 22.08
N ASP A 294 14.37 -15.82 21.63
CA ASP A 294 14.69 -15.62 20.23
C ASP A 294 14.31 -16.85 19.41
N THR A 295 13.54 -16.66 18.34
CA THR A 295 13.27 -17.71 17.37
C THR A 295 14.35 -17.69 16.28
N ASN A 296 14.85 -18.88 15.95
CA ASN A 296 15.71 -19.11 14.79
C ASN A 296 14.88 -19.82 13.72
N GLY A 297 14.81 -19.24 12.52
CA GLY A 297 13.93 -19.73 11.45
C GLY A 297 12.48 -19.29 11.64
N GLU A 298 11.54 -20.10 11.16
CA GLU A 298 10.09 -19.83 11.24
C GLU A 298 9.58 -19.97 12.69
N GLU A 299 8.78 -19.01 13.16
CA GLU A 299 8.24 -18.97 14.53
C GLU A 299 7.31 -20.15 14.84
N ARG A 300 6.58 -20.63 13.82
CA ARG A 300 5.73 -21.83 13.92
C ARG A 300 6.53 -23.07 14.35
N ASP A 301 7.80 -23.17 13.96
CA ASP A 301 8.62 -24.33 14.32
C ASP A 301 9.04 -24.26 15.79
N ALA A 302 9.25 -23.06 16.33
CA ALA A 302 9.53 -22.86 17.74
C ALA A 302 8.34 -23.29 18.63
N LEU A 303 7.09 -23.05 18.18
CA LEU A 303 5.91 -23.59 18.85
C LEU A 303 5.89 -25.12 18.81
N ARG A 304 6.10 -25.74 17.64
CA ARG A 304 6.06 -27.20 17.47
C ARG A 304 7.14 -27.94 18.27
N ARG A 305 8.34 -27.36 18.37
CA ARG A 305 9.44 -27.91 19.17
C ARG A 305 9.25 -27.66 20.67
N GLY A 306 8.32 -26.80 21.05
CA GLY A 306 8.12 -26.39 22.45
C GLY A 306 9.21 -25.45 22.96
N ASP A 307 9.92 -24.77 22.07
CA ASP A 307 10.93 -23.75 22.40
C ASP A 307 10.26 -22.47 22.93
N ALA A 308 9.03 -22.20 22.49
CA ALA A 308 8.18 -21.10 22.92
C ALA A 308 6.74 -21.59 23.20
N ASP A 309 6.03 -20.90 24.09
CA ASP A 309 4.63 -21.20 24.43
C ASP A 309 3.65 -20.37 23.59
N VAL A 310 4.07 -19.18 23.17
CA VAL A 310 3.38 -18.26 22.25
C VAL A 310 4.43 -17.64 21.35
N VAL A 311 4.10 -17.27 20.13
CA VAL A 311 5.03 -16.54 19.26
C VAL A 311 4.36 -15.33 18.62
N THR A 312 5.16 -14.34 18.21
CA THR A 312 4.71 -13.29 17.32
C THR A 312 4.75 -13.78 15.87
N GLY A 313 3.84 -13.30 15.02
CA GLY A 313 3.88 -13.56 13.58
C GLY A 313 3.05 -12.56 12.79
N SER A 314 2.95 -12.81 11.49
CA SER A 314 1.99 -12.19 10.58
C SER A 314 0.64 -12.90 10.70
N PHE A 315 -0.46 -12.23 10.35
CA PHE A 315 -1.83 -12.78 10.33
C PHE A 315 -1.93 -14.06 9.47
N SER A 316 -1.04 -14.23 8.49
CA SER A 316 -0.92 -15.37 7.59
C SER A 316 -0.39 -16.64 8.25
N ASP A 317 0.45 -16.50 9.27
CA ASP A 317 1.10 -17.63 9.95
C ASP A 317 0.13 -18.57 10.66
N PRO A 318 -0.82 -18.10 11.49
CA PRO A 318 -1.80 -18.98 12.11
C PRO A 318 -2.70 -19.66 11.08
N ARG A 319 -3.06 -18.99 9.97
CA ARG A 319 -3.88 -19.58 8.90
C ARG A 319 -3.20 -20.79 8.28
N ALA A 320 -1.91 -20.68 7.99
CA ALA A 320 -1.13 -21.78 7.45
C ALA A 320 -1.10 -23.01 8.39
N LEU A 321 -1.20 -22.80 9.71
CA LEU A 321 -1.30 -23.88 10.69
C LEU A 321 -2.72 -24.46 10.79
N GLU A 322 -3.75 -23.61 10.82
CA GLU A 322 -5.16 -24.03 10.83
C GLU A 322 -5.50 -24.92 9.63
N GLN A 323 -4.96 -24.57 8.45
CA GLN A 323 -5.13 -25.34 7.21
C GLN A 323 -4.49 -26.73 7.28
N ARG A 324 -3.50 -26.95 8.16
CA ARG A 324 -2.91 -28.27 8.46
C ARG A 324 -3.70 -29.06 9.50
N GLY A 325 -4.86 -28.55 9.91
CA GLY A 325 -5.72 -29.17 10.93
C GLY A 325 -5.30 -28.87 12.36
N GLU A 326 -4.38 -27.92 12.57
CA GLU A 326 -3.95 -27.53 13.92
C GLU A 326 -4.91 -26.54 14.56
N ARG A 327 -5.04 -26.65 15.88
CA ARG A 327 -5.87 -25.74 16.67
C ARG A 327 -5.02 -24.56 17.10
N VAL A 328 -5.23 -23.43 16.44
CA VAL A 328 -4.48 -22.20 16.69
C VAL A 328 -5.37 -21.21 17.43
N ASP A 329 -4.81 -20.54 18.42
CA ASP A 329 -5.44 -19.39 19.07
C ASP A 329 -4.63 -18.14 18.75
N VAL A 330 -5.31 -17.04 18.38
CA VAL A 330 -4.71 -15.82 17.83
C VAL A 330 -5.21 -14.60 18.58
N LEU A 331 -4.28 -13.68 18.87
CA LEU A 331 -4.55 -12.36 19.42
C LEU A 331 -3.96 -11.29 18.48
N PRO A 332 -4.80 -10.58 17.69
CA PRO A 332 -4.34 -9.53 16.79
C PRO A 332 -3.86 -8.29 17.55
N LEU A 333 -2.67 -7.77 17.22
CA LEU A 333 -2.17 -6.54 17.84
C LEU A 333 -2.88 -5.29 17.32
N ALA A 334 -3.35 -5.33 16.07
CA ALA A 334 -4.01 -4.19 15.43
C ALA A 334 -5.35 -3.81 16.07
N ASP A 335 -5.97 -4.70 16.85
CA ASP A 335 -7.19 -4.42 17.62
C ASP A 335 -6.90 -3.52 18.83
N HIS A 336 -5.65 -3.46 19.25
CA HIS A 336 -5.21 -2.64 20.38
C HIS A 336 -4.60 -1.32 19.91
N PHE A 337 -3.98 -1.28 18.73
CA PHE A 337 -3.34 -0.09 18.18
C PHE A 337 -3.55 0.02 16.66
N PRO A 338 -4.15 1.12 16.16
CA PRO A 338 -4.18 1.39 14.74
C PRO A 338 -2.79 1.86 14.30
N LEU A 339 -1.96 0.91 13.88
CA LEU A 339 -0.61 1.15 13.37
C LEU A 339 -0.58 0.82 11.88
N TYR A 340 0.29 1.48 11.12
CA TYR A 340 0.54 1.07 9.75
C TYR A 340 1.20 -0.30 9.68
N GLY A 341 0.89 -1.04 8.61
CA GLY A 341 1.59 -2.27 8.25
C GLY A 341 2.84 -1.97 7.41
N PRO A 342 3.22 -2.89 6.51
CA PRO A 342 4.36 -2.70 5.62
C PRO A 342 4.22 -1.47 4.72
N THR A 343 5.37 -0.88 4.39
CA THR A 343 5.51 0.35 3.60
C THR A 343 6.58 0.19 2.52
N LEU A 344 6.48 0.95 1.44
CA LEU A 344 7.56 1.13 0.48
C LEU A 344 8.50 2.22 0.97
N VAL A 345 9.80 1.93 1.02
CA VAL A 345 10.82 2.78 1.64
C VAL A 345 12.01 2.95 0.73
N VAL A 346 12.53 4.17 0.65
CA VAL A 346 13.71 4.55 -0.12
C VAL A 346 14.73 5.26 0.75
N ARG A 347 15.94 5.46 0.23
CA ARG A 347 16.83 6.50 0.76
C ARG A 347 16.22 7.88 0.55
N ARG A 348 16.42 8.79 1.51
CA ARG A 348 15.89 10.18 1.40
C ARG A 348 16.38 10.86 0.13
N GLU A 349 17.66 10.67 -0.19
CA GLU A 349 18.32 11.30 -1.33
C GLU A 349 17.76 10.80 -2.67
N ALA A 350 17.23 9.58 -2.71
CA ALA A 350 16.61 8.99 -3.90
C ALA A 350 15.33 9.73 -4.35
N LEU A 351 14.65 10.46 -3.47
CA LEU A 351 13.50 11.29 -3.83
C LEU A 351 13.85 12.36 -4.88
N ALA A 352 15.08 12.88 -4.83
CA ALA A 352 15.60 13.81 -5.82
C ALA A 352 16.37 13.08 -6.93
N GLU A 353 17.24 12.13 -6.57
CA GLU A 353 18.18 11.49 -7.50
C GLU A 353 17.51 10.49 -8.46
N GLN A 354 16.45 9.82 -8.02
CA GLN A 354 15.81 8.71 -8.74
C GLN A 354 14.32 8.97 -8.98
N ARG A 355 13.89 10.24 -8.96
CA ARG A 355 12.47 10.61 -9.01
C ARG A 355 11.68 9.92 -10.14
N PRO A 356 12.15 9.87 -11.40
CA PRO A 356 11.40 9.20 -12.47
C PRO A 356 11.21 7.69 -12.22
N ALA A 357 12.26 7.01 -11.72
CA ALA A 357 12.18 5.59 -11.41
C ALA A 357 11.23 5.33 -10.23
N LEU A 358 11.26 6.16 -9.18
CA LEU A 358 10.35 6.04 -8.04
C LEU A 358 8.89 6.32 -8.44
N HIS A 359 8.68 7.28 -9.35
CA HIS A 359 7.36 7.58 -9.90
C HIS A 359 6.80 6.39 -10.67
N GLY A 360 7.57 5.82 -11.60
CA GLY A 360 7.18 4.63 -12.35
C GLY A 360 6.92 3.43 -11.44
N MET A 361 7.73 3.25 -10.39
CA MET A 361 7.52 2.22 -9.38
C MET A 361 6.21 2.37 -8.61
N LEU A 362 5.87 3.58 -8.18
CA LEU A 362 4.63 3.85 -7.45
C LEU A 362 3.40 3.73 -8.36
N ALA A 363 3.48 4.20 -9.61
CA ALA A 363 2.43 4.03 -10.60
C ALA A 363 2.20 2.54 -10.92
N GLY A 364 3.27 1.78 -11.18
CA GLY A 364 3.22 0.35 -11.42
C GLY A 364 2.66 -0.43 -10.23
N THR A 365 3.07 -0.10 -9.01
CA THR A 365 2.56 -0.76 -7.80
C THR A 365 1.09 -0.42 -7.52
N THR A 366 0.67 0.82 -7.79
CA THR A 366 -0.75 1.23 -7.72
C THR A 366 -1.59 0.41 -8.70
N ALA A 367 -1.11 0.24 -9.93
CA ALA A 367 -1.76 -0.59 -10.94
C ALA A 367 -1.75 -2.08 -10.56
N GLY A 368 -0.68 -2.55 -9.92
CA GLY A 368 -0.55 -3.88 -9.34
C GLY A 368 -1.57 -4.16 -8.25
N TRP A 369 -1.77 -3.23 -7.32
CA TRP A 369 -2.82 -3.32 -6.30
C TRP A 369 -4.21 -3.42 -6.92
N ALA A 370 -4.55 -2.55 -7.88
CA ALA A 370 -5.81 -2.60 -8.59
C ALA A 370 -6.00 -3.89 -9.41
N THR A 371 -4.90 -4.48 -9.88
CA THR A 371 -4.91 -5.75 -10.62
C THR A 371 -5.13 -6.92 -9.68
N ALA A 372 -4.38 -7.01 -8.59
CA ALA A 372 -4.53 -8.07 -7.60
C ALA A 372 -5.92 -8.07 -6.95
N CYS A 373 -6.48 -6.91 -6.59
CA CYS A 373 -7.85 -6.83 -6.05
C CYS A 373 -8.95 -7.23 -7.05
N ARG A 374 -8.62 -7.36 -8.34
CA ARG A 374 -9.55 -7.84 -9.37
C ARG A 374 -9.39 -9.33 -9.60
N ASP A 375 -8.14 -9.78 -9.65
CA ASP A 375 -7.73 -11.16 -9.92
C ASP A 375 -6.27 -11.30 -9.48
N ALA A 376 -6.05 -11.99 -8.36
CA ALA A 376 -4.71 -12.27 -7.84
C ALA A 376 -4.17 -13.61 -8.34
N GLY A 377 -4.94 -14.41 -9.09
CA GLY A 377 -4.59 -15.75 -9.55
C GLY A 377 -3.23 -15.81 -10.26
N PRO A 378 -2.98 -15.03 -11.33
CA PRO A 378 -1.68 -15.03 -12.02
C PRO A 378 -0.50 -14.64 -11.11
N ALA A 379 -0.71 -13.68 -10.20
CA ALA A 379 0.30 -13.29 -9.23
C ALA A 379 0.60 -14.41 -8.24
N ALA A 380 -0.45 -15.09 -7.77
CA ALA A 380 -0.36 -16.21 -6.86
C ALA A 380 0.38 -17.40 -7.50
N GLU A 381 0.09 -17.74 -8.75
CA GLU A 381 0.80 -18.76 -9.52
C GLU A 381 2.30 -18.45 -9.61
N ARG A 382 2.66 -17.20 -9.93
CA ARG A 382 4.07 -16.78 -9.98
C ARG A 382 4.77 -16.85 -8.63
N ILE A 383 4.08 -16.51 -7.55
CA ILE A 383 4.62 -16.62 -6.19
C ILE A 383 4.96 -18.08 -5.85
N VAL A 384 4.04 -19.01 -6.14
CA VAL A 384 4.26 -20.45 -5.94
C VAL A 384 5.45 -20.93 -6.79
N ALA A 385 5.50 -20.58 -8.07
CA ALA A 385 6.56 -21.00 -8.96
C ALA A 385 7.95 -20.55 -8.47
N ARG A 386 8.07 -19.29 -8.02
CA ARG A 386 9.34 -18.74 -7.53
C ARG A 386 9.81 -19.41 -6.24
N ARG A 387 8.88 -19.83 -5.37
CA ARG A 387 9.22 -20.52 -4.13
C ARG A 387 9.90 -21.86 -4.38
N ASP A 388 9.52 -22.54 -5.46
CA ASP A 388 10.08 -23.83 -5.85
C ASP A 388 11.48 -23.72 -6.49
N GLU A 389 11.91 -22.51 -6.89
CA GLU A 389 13.22 -22.27 -7.48
C GLU A 389 14.34 -22.41 -6.42
N GLY A 390 15.12 -23.49 -6.52
CA GLY A 390 16.36 -23.67 -5.74
C GLY A 390 16.21 -24.43 -4.40
N ARG A 391 15.04 -24.99 -4.08
CA ARG A 391 14.84 -25.84 -2.88
C ARG A 391 15.11 -27.32 -3.22
N PRO A 392 15.95 -28.06 -2.46
CA PRO A 392 16.07 -29.52 -2.61
C PRO A 392 14.72 -30.21 -2.36
N ASP A 393 14.40 -31.26 -3.13
CA ASP A 393 13.11 -31.98 -3.08
C ASP A 393 12.76 -32.49 -1.66
N GLU A 394 13.76 -32.80 -0.83
CA GLU A 394 13.61 -33.29 0.54
C GLU A 394 13.19 -32.21 1.55
N HIS A 395 13.21 -30.95 1.14
CA HIS A 395 12.71 -29.82 1.91
C HIS A 395 11.52 -29.16 1.21
N ARG A 396 10.95 -29.73 0.15
CA ARG A 396 9.58 -29.37 -0.23
C ARG A 396 8.66 -29.87 0.87
N ASP A 397 8.66 -29.14 1.99
CA ASP A 397 7.54 -29.19 2.91
C ASP A 397 6.33 -28.90 2.03
N ASP A 398 5.44 -29.88 1.98
CA ASP A 398 4.06 -29.75 1.55
C ASP A 398 3.42 -28.71 2.47
N ASP A 399 3.80 -27.45 2.31
CA ASP A 399 3.29 -26.32 3.07
C ASP A 399 1.85 -26.01 2.65
N GLY A 400 1.28 -26.77 1.70
CA GLY A 400 -0.12 -26.69 1.26
C GLY A 400 -0.45 -25.34 0.61
N GLU A 401 0.53 -24.64 0.07
CA GLU A 401 0.42 -23.25 -0.41
C GLU A 401 0.12 -23.28 -1.91
N SER A 402 -1.18 -23.36 -2.25
CA SER A 402 -1.66 -23.28 -3.62
C SER A 402 -1.86 -21.82 -4.06
N ALA A 403 -1.95 -21.60 -5.37
CA ALA A 403 -2.31 -20.29 -5.92
C ALA A 403 -3.66 -19.80 -5.35
N ASP A 404 -4.69 -20.66 -5.35
CA ASP A 404 -6.01 -20.37 -4.75
C ASP A 404 -5.92 -19.90 -3.29
N ARG A 405 -4.96 -20.43 -2.54
CA ARG A 405 -4.78 -20.09 -1.13
C ARG A 405 -4.11 -18.72 -0.97
N ILE A 406 -3.08 -18.44 -1.76
CA ILE A 406 -2.43 -17.13 -1.80
C ILE A 406 -3.41 -16.05 -2.25
N GLU A 407 -4.28 -16.37 -3.22
CA GLU A 407 -5.36 -15.48 -3.66
C GLU A 407 -6.35 -15.19 -2.53
N ALA A 408 -6.89 -16.24 -1.89
CA ALA A 408 -7.83 -16.07 -0.78
C ALA A 408 -7.22 -15.30 0.42
N GLU A 409 -5.94 -15.56 0.73
CA GLU A 409 -5.20 -14.84 1.78
C GLU A 409 -4.96 -13.38 1.41
N PHE A 410 -4.69 -13.08 0.13
CA PHE A 410 -4.58 -11.70 -0.35
C PHE A 410 -5.92 -10.96 -0.25
N ASP A 411 -7.02 -11.61 -0.62
CA ASP A 411 -8.36 -11.01 -0.52
C ASP A 411 -8.72 -10.65 0.93
N GLU A 412 -8.45 -11.56 1.87
CA GLU A 412 -8.60 -11.29 3.32
C GLU A 412 -7.69 -10.13 3.73
N ALA A 413 -6.42 -10.15 3.33
CA ALA A 413 -5.46 -9.10 3.66
C ALA A 413 -5.87 -7.72 3.15
N ALA A 414 -6.31 -7.64 1.89
CA ALA A 414 -6.74 -6.41 1.26
C ALA A 414 -8.00 -5.85 1.93
N ALA A 415 -8.97 -6.72 2.27
CA ALA A 415 -10.21 -6.33 2.92
C ALA A 415 -9.99 -5.86 4.37
N GLU A 416 -9.18 -6.56 5.15
CA GLU A 416 -9.03 -6.29 6.58
C GLU A 416 -7.98 -5.19 6.88
N PHE A 417 -6.88 -5.16 6.11
CA PHE A 417 -5.72 -4.31 6.40
C PHE A 417 -5.43 -3.27 5.32
N GLY A 418 -5.98 -3.40 4.12
CA GLY A 418 -5.72 -2.47 3.00
C GLY A 418 -6.44 -1.12 3.12
N GLY A 419 -7.56 -1.06 3.83
CA GLY A 419 -8.44 0.12 3.90
C GLY A 419 -8.14 1.11 5.02
N SER A 420 -8.41 2.38 4.77
CA SER A 420 -8.53 3.45 5.77
C SER A 420 -9.36 4.61 5.22
N ASP A 421 -9.74 5.57 6.06
CA ASP A 421 -10.34 6.83 5.59
C ASP A 421 -9.41 7.57 4.61
N ALA A 422 -8.09 7.45 4.80
CA ALA A 422 -7.09 8.06 3.93
C ALA A 422 -7.12 7.43 2.54
N VAL A 423 -7.16 6.09 2.48
CA VAL A 423 -7.24 5.36 1.22
C VAL A 423 -8.57 5.59 0.51
N THR A 424 -9.65 5.68 1.28
CA THR A 424 -10.98 5.98 0.72
C THR A 424 -11.03 7.36 0.07
N GLU A 425 -10.33 8.34 0.62
CA GLU A 425 -10.31 9.73 0.14
C GLU A 425 -9.30 9.94 -1.00
N HIS A 426 -8.13 9.32 -0.92
CA HIS A 426 -7.00 9.66 -1.78
C HIS A 426 -6.52 8.53 -2.69
N GLY A 427 -6.81 7.27 -2.36
CA GLY A 427 -6.30 6.10 -3.07
C GLY A 427 -5.28 5.31 -2.24
N TRP A 428 -4.84 4.17 -2.79
CA TRP A 428 -3.90 3.26 -2.16
C TRP A 428 -2.57 3.94 -1.81
N GLY A 429 -1.86 3.45 -0.78
CA GLY A 429 -0.54 3.97 -0.45
C GLY A 429 -0.53 5.27 0.35
N TRP A 430 -1.65 6.00 0.42
CA TRP A 430 -1.70 7.31 1.07
C TRP A 430 -1.39 7.22 2.57
N GLN A 431 -0.60 8.19 3.05
CA GLN A 431 -0.19 8.28 4.45
C GLN A 431 -0.69 9.55 5.15
N ARG A 432 -0.76 9.52 6.48
CA ARG A 432 -1.09 10.69 7.31
C ARG A 432 -0.03 10.85 8.39
N GLU A 433 0.53 12.05 8.50
CA GLU A 433 1.53 12.41 9.50
C GLU A 433 1.09 12.03 10.93
N ALA A 434 -0.18 12.28 11.26
CA ALA A 434 -0.74 11.94 12.57
C ALA A 434 -0.63 10.44 12.93
N MET A 435 -0.65 9.53 11.96
CA MET A 435 -0.47 8.09 12.21
C MET A 435 0.99 7.75 12.49
N TRP A 436 1.91 8.35 11.74
CA TRP A 436 3.34 8.25 11.98
C TRP A 436 3.73 8.78 13.37
N ASP A 437 3.18 9.93 13.76
CA ASP A 437 3.42 10.53 15.07
C ASP A 437 2.88 9.69 16.23
N ARG A 438 1.72 9.06 16.07
CA ARG A 438 1.17 8.12 17.05
C ARG A 438 2.10 6.93 17.25
N LEU A 439 2.55 6.31 16.15
CA LEU A 439 3.48 5.19 16.20
C LEU A 439 4.82 5.58 16.83
N ARG A 440 5.39 6.72 16.43
CA ARG A 440 6.62 7.27 17.02
C ARG A 440 6.46 7.50 18.52
N THR A 441 5.37 8.14 18.94
CA THR A 441 5.10 8.42 20.36
C THR A 441 5.00 7.12 21.16
N ALA A 442 4.28 6.12 20.65
CA ALA A 442 4.14 4.82 21.30
C ALA A 442 5.49 4.12 21.46
N LEU A 443 6.33 4.10 20.40
CA LEU A 443 7.67 3.51 20.46
C LEU A 443 8.61 4.28 21.39
N THR A 444 8.53 5.62 21.45
CA THR A 444 9.29 6.43 22.40
C THR A 444 8.91 6.10 23.84
N GLN A 445 7.61 6.05 24.14
CA GLN A 445 7.11 5.75 25.50
C GLN A 445 7.49 4.35 25.98
N ALA A 446 7.61 3.40 25.05
CA ALA A 446 8.04 2.04 25.32
C ALA A 446 9.58 1.87 25.36
N GLU A 447 10.35 2.94 25.13
CA GLU A 447 11.82 2.89 25.03
C GLU A 447 12.33 1.93 23.93
N LEU A 448 11.58 1.80 22.83
CA LEU A 448 11.85 0.86 21.74
C LEU A 448 12.49 1.49 20.49
N LEU A 449 12.86 2.77 20.57
CA LEU A 449 13.55 3.47 19.49
C LEU A 449 15.07 3.27 19.48
N ALA A 450 15.66 2.85 20.60
CA ALA A 450 17.06 2.46 20.67
C ALA A 450 17.22 0.97 20.29
N ASP A 451 18.37 0.62 19.72
CA ASP A 451 18.75 -0.80 19.56
C ASP A 451 19.01 -1.38 20.96
N PRO A 452 18.35 -2.49 21.36
CA PRO A 452 18.51 -3.07 22.68
C PRO A 452 19.90 -3.66 22.95
#